data_AF-E0VWB6-F1
#
_entry.id   AF-E0VWB6-F1
#
_cell.length_a   1.000
_cell.length_b   1.000
_cell.length_c   1.000
_cell.angle_alpha   90.00
_cell.angle_beta   90.00
_cell.angle_gamma   90.00
#
_symmetry.space_group_name_H-M   'P 1'
#
loop_
_entity.id
_entity.type
_entity.pdbx_description
1 polymer ?
#
loop_
_entity_poly.entity_id
_entity_poly.type
_entity_poly.pdbx_seq_one_letter_code
_entity_poly.pdbx_strand_id
1 'polypeptide(L)'
;MAVLGNSKSAPLIQHMWDQEKVHKATFDELLVKYRVRPTALMPIWNVAGFMLGAGTALLGEKAAMACTVAVESVIVEHYNDQLRMLMTEPEKNKELMETIQKFRDEEQEHHDHGMDQGAEQAPFYKVLSEVIKFGCKQAIAMSKVV
;
A
#
# COMPACT_ATOMS: atom_id res chain seq x y z
N MET A 1 2.48 -6.28 17.26
CA MET A 1 3.58 -5.71 16.45
C MET A 1 4.91 -5.89 17.19
N ALA A 2 5.99 -6.26 16.49
CA ALA A 2 7.28 -6.58 17.13
C ALA A 2 8.20 -5.36 17.38
N VAL A 3 8.21 -4.36 16.48
CA VAL A 3 9.14 -3.21 16.55
C VAL A 3 8.51 -1.98 17.20
N LEU A 4 7.34 -1.55 16.72
CA LEU A 4 6.64 -0.34 17.19
C LEU A 4 5.49 -0.64 18.16
N GLY A 5 5.45 -1.83 18.76
CA GLY A 5 4.30 -2.28 19.58
C GLY A 5 3.99 -1.42 20.81
N ASN A 6 4.97 -0.66 21.30
CA ASN A 6 4.83 0.24 22.45
C ASN A 6 4.83 1.74 22.06
N SER A 7 4.77 2.06 20.76
CA SER A 7 4.76 3.46 20.30
C SER A 7 3.36 4.07 20.40
N LYS A 8 3.28 5.41 20.32
CA LYS A 8 1.99 6.12 20.36
C LYS A 8 1.13 5.81 19.14
N SER A 9 1.75 5.54 17.99
CA SER A 9 1.08 5.13 16.76
C SER A 9 0.67 3.66 16.72
N ALA A 10 0.98 2.85 17.74
CA ALA A 10 0.68 1.42 17.71
C ALA A 10 -0.81 1.09 17.44
N PRO A 11 -1.80 1.76 18.08
CA PRO A 11 -3.21 1.51 17.79
C PRO A 11 -3.59 1.86 16.35
N LEU A 12 -3.03 2.96 15.83
CA LEU A 12 -3.25 3.41 14.46
C LEU A 12 -2.62 2.44 13.45
N ILE A 13 -1.38 2.00 13.66
CA ILE A 13 -0.72 0.99 12.81
C ILE A 13 -1.52 -0.32 12.83
N GLN A 14 -2.04 -0.70 13.98
CA GLN A 14 -2.89 -1.89 14.10
C GLN A 14 -4.19 -1.74 13.30
N HIS A 15 -4.82 -0.56 13.34
CA HIS A 15 -6.02 -0.27 12.55
C HIS A 15 -5.75 -0.38 11.04
N MET A 16 -4.72 0.30 10.53
CA MET A 16 -4.33 0.23 9.12
C MET A 16 -4.00 -1.22 8.72
N TRP A 17 -3.27 -1.96 9.56
CA TRP A 17 -2.96 -3.36 9.32
C TRP A 17 -4.19 -4.26 9.24
N ASP A 18 -5.24 -3.98 10.01
CA ASP A 18 -6.47 -4.75 9.95
C ASP A 18 -7.28 -4.42 8.68
N GLN A 19 -7.21 -3.19 8.16
CA GLN A 19 -7.76 -2.84 6.83
C GLN A 19 -7.01 -3.56 5.71
N GLU A 20 -5.68 -3.54 5.73
CA GLU A 20 -4.81 -4.21 4.75
C GLU A 20 -5.07 -5.72 4.63
N LYS A 21 -5.37 -6.39 5.76
CA LYS A 21 -5.78 -7.80 5.73
C LYS A 21 -7.07 -8.01 4.96
N VAL A 22 -8.03 -7.12 5.14
CA VAL A 22 -9.31 -7.17 4.41
C VAL A 22 -9.04 -6.93 2.93
N HIS A 23 -8.24 -5.93 2.58
CA HIS A 23 -7.86 -5.65 1.19
C HIS A 23 -7.23 -6.87 0.53
N LYS A 24 -6.23 -7.46 1.17
CA LYS A 24 -5.54 -8.65 0.68
C LYS A 24 -6.51 -9.81 0.49
N ALA A 25 -7.34 -10.10 1.49
CA ALA A 25 -8.32 -11.20 1.41
C ALA A 25 -9.30 -10.98 0.25
N THR A 26 -9.81 -9.75 0.08
CA THR A 26 -10.68 -9.40 -1.04
C THR A 26 -9.96 -9.57 -2.39
N PHE A 27 -8.72 -9.12 -2.54
CA PHE A 27 -7.99 -9.34 -3.79
C PHE A 27 -7.68 -10.81 -4.06
N ASP A 28 -7.35 -11.61 -3.04
CA ASP A 28 -7.17 -13.07 -3.19
C ASP A 28 -8.46 -13.72 -3.73
N GLU A 29 -9.64 -13.32 -3.24
CA GLU A 29 -10.94 -13.78 -3.75
C GLU A 29 -11.19 -13.32 -5.20
N LEU A 30 -10.88 -12.05 -5.52
CA LEU A 30 -11.06 -11.49 -6.86
C LEU A 30 -10.15 -12.17 -7.88
N LEU A 31 -8.91 -12.49 -7.52
CA LEU A 31 -7.97 -13.24 -8.37
C LEU A 31 -8.58 -14.59 -8.77
N VAL A 32 -9.20 -15.30 -7.83
CA VAL A 32 -9.90 -16.57 -8.10
C VAL A 32 -11.15 -16.35 -8.95
N LYS A 33 -12.01 -15.38 -8.57
CA LYS A 33 -13.27 -15.04 -9.28
C LYS A 33 -13.02 -14.74 -10.75
N TYR A 34 -12.00 -13.94 -11.05
CA TYR A 34 -11.65 -13.54 -12.42
C TYR A 34 -10.63 -14.46 -13.09
N ARG A 35 -10.22 -15.55 -12.42
CA ARG A 35 -9.22 -16.52 -12.93
C ARG A 35 -7.92 -15.86 -13.37
N VAL A 36 -7.49 -14.83 -12.63
CA VAL A 36 -6.24 -14.12 -12.86
C VAL A 36 -5.12 -14.85 -12.15
N ARG A 37 -4.05 -15.16 -12.88
CA ARG A 37 -2.84 -15.71 -12.26
C ARG A 37 -2.07 -14.58 -11.56
N PRO A 38 -1.69 -14.72 -10.29
CA PRO A 38 -0.78 -13.78 -9.63
C PRO A 38 0.58 -13.71 -10.36
N THR A 39 1.31 -12.62 -10.14
CA THR A 39 2.67 -12.48 -10.68
C THR A 39 3.59 -13.58 -10.15
N ALA A 40 4.50 -14.08 -10.99
CA ALA A 40 5.51 -15.05 -10.53
C ALA A 40 6.50 -14.45 -9.51
N LEU A 41 6.55 -13.12 -9.41
CA LEU A 41 7.43 -12.39 -8.51
C LEU A 41 6.87 -12.23 -7.09
N MET A 42 5.65 -12.74 -6.81
CA MET A 42 5.00 -12.62 -5.49
C MET A 42 5.91 -12.99 -4.30
N PRO A 43 6.69 -14.10 -4.32
CA PRO A 43 7.57 -14.42 -3.21
C PRO A 43 8.64 -13.36 -2.96
N ILE A 44 9.15 -12.72 -4.01
CA ILE A 44 10.17 -11.68 -3.92
C ILE A 44 9.56 -10.41 -3.30
N TRP A 45 8.36 -10.02 -3.75
CA TRP A 45 7.66 -8.85 -3.24
C TRP A 45 7.23 -8.99 -1.79
N ASN A 46 6.82 -10.19 -1.36
CA ASN A 46 6.51 -10.46 0.04
C ASN A 46 7.74 -10.21 0.95
N VAL A 47 8.91 -10.68 0.53
CA VAL A 47 10.15 -10.47 1.29
C VAL A 47 10.58 -9.00 1.25
N ALA A 48 10.51 -8.36 0.08
CA ALA A 48 10.88 -6.96 -0.09
C ALA A 48 10.00 -6.02 0.74
N GLY A 49 8.68 -6.21 0.71
CA GLY A 49 7.72 -5.42 1.51
C GLY A 49 7.96 -5.58 3.01
N PHE A 50 8.16 -6.81 3.48
CA PHE A 50 8.50 -7.06 4.89
C PHE A 50 9.80 -6.36 5.31
N MET A 51 10.87 -6.49 4.51
CA MET A 51 12.15 -5.85 4.83
C MET A 51 12.05 -4.33 4.83
N LEU A 52 11.29 -3.75 3.89
CA LEU A 52 11.06 -2.31 3.84
C LEU A 52 10.32 -1.82 5.09
N GLY A 53 9.21 -2.47 5.46
CA GLY A 53 8.44 -2.10 6.66
C GLY A 53 9.22 -2.31 7.96
N ALA A 54 9.90 -3.45 8.11
CA ALA A 54 10.72 -3.73 9.29
C ALA A 54 11.92 -2.78 9.39
N GLY A 55 12.61 -2.52 8.28
CA GLY A 55 13.76 -1.63 8.24
C GLY A 55 13.40 -0.20 8.61
N THR A 56 12.31 0.34 8.06
CA THR A 56 11.85 1.69 8.38
C THR A 56 11.31 1.80 9.81
N ALA A 57 10.65 0.75 10.32
CA ALA A 57 10.26 0.67 11.73
C ALA A 57 11.46 0.68 12.69
N LEU A 58 12.56 0.00 12.34
CA LEU A 58 13.80 0.01 13.14
C LEU A 58 14.48 1.38 13.15
N LEU A 59 14.29 2.18 12.09
CA LEU A 59 14.75 3.58 12.03
C LEU A 59 13.86 4.54 12.84
N GLY A 60 12.73 4.05 13.35
CA GLY A 60 11.84 4.77 14.27
C GLY A 60 10.46 5.06 13.68
N GLU A 61 9.57 5.54 14.54
CA GLU A 61 8.16 5.78 14.24
C GLU A 61 7.96 6.73 13.05
N LYS A 62 8.69 7.84 13.00
CA LYS A 62 8.59 8.80 11.88
C LYS A 62 9.04 8.20 10.54
N ALA A 63 10.08 7.36 10.55
CA ALA A 63 10.56 6.69 9.35
C ALA A 63 9.57 5.62 8.85
N ALA A 64 8.92 4.89 9.77
CA ALA A 64 7.82 4.00 9.42
C ALA A 64 6.64 4.76 8.80
N MET A 65 6.24 5.89 9.39
CA MET A 65 5.17 6.74 8.82
C MET A 65 5.57 7.31 7.45
N ALA A 66 6.84 7.71 7.26
CA ALA A 66 7.35 8.13 5.96
C ALA A 66 7.28 7.00 4.92
N CYS A 67 7.54 5.76 5.33
CA CYS A 67 7.36 4.59 4.48
C CYS A 67 5.90 4.43 4.06
N THR A 68 4.96 4.45 5.02
CA THR A 68 3.52 4.36 4.76
C THR A 68 3.07 5.45 3.78
N VAL A 69 3.38 6.72 4.06
CA VAL A 69 3.04 7.85 3.18
C VAL A 69 3.60 7.64 1.76
N ALA A 70 4.85 7.21 1.64
CA ALA A 70 5.47 6.99 0.34
C ALA A 70 4.81 5.84 -0.44
N VAL A 71 4.54 4.71 0.22
CA VAL A 71 3.85 3.56 -0.38
C VAL A 71 2.44 3.95 -0.81
N GLU A 72 1.64 4.50 0.12
CA GLU A 72 0.24 4.79 -0.14
C GLU A 72 0.03 5.86 -1.20
N SER A 73 0.93 6.84 -1.30
CA SER A 73 0.87 7.79 -2.43
C SER A 73 0.94 7.10 -3.80
N VAL A 74 1.70 6.01 -3.91
CA VAL A 74 1.81 5.21 -5.15
C VAL A 74 0.61 4.28 -5.31
N ILE A 75 0.13 3.66 -4.23
CA ILE A 75 -1.03 2.76 -4.29
C ILE A 75 -2.31 3.53 -4.64
N VAL A 76 -2.54 4.71 -4.04
CA VAL A 76 -3.64 5.61 -4.40
C VAL A 76 -3.58 6.00 -5.88
N GLU A 77 -2.41 6.39 -6.38
CA GLU A 77 -2.22 6.69 -7.81
C GLU A 77 -2.55 5.46 -8.67
N HIS A 78 -2.08 4.29 -8.25
CA HIS A 78 -2.32 3.03 -8.95
C HIS A 78 -3.80 2.66 -9.02
N TYR A 79 -4.53 2.75 -7.91
CA TYR A 79 -5.97 2.50 -7.88
C TYR A 79 -6.76 3.53 -8.70
N ASN A 80 -6.36 4.80 -8.70
CA ASN A 80 -6.96 5.80 -9.58
C ASN A 80 -6.79 5.44 -11.06
N ASP A 81 -5.63 4.93 -11.47
CA ASP A 81 -5.43 4.42 -12.83
C ASP A 81 -6.30 3.20 -13.14
N GLN A 82 -6.44 2.27 -12.19
CA GLN A 82 -7.33 1.12 -12.35
C GLN A 82 -8.79 1.56 -12.53
N LEU A 83 -9.27 2.50 -11.72
CA LEU A 83 -10.62 3.06 -11.86
C LEU A 83 -10.84 3.70 -13.23
N ARG A 84 -9.87 4.49 -13.72
CA ARG A 84 -9.94 5.09 -15.07
C ARG A 84 -10.03 4.02 -16.17
N MET A 85 -9.29 2.91 -16.04
CA MET A 85 -9.37 1.81 -17.01
C MET A 85 -10.75 1.13 -16.96
N LEU A 86 -11.28 0.88 -15.76
CA LEU A 86 -12.56 0.19 -15.58
C LEU A 86 -13.77 1.03 -16.03
N MET A 87 -13.66 2.35 -15.97
CA MET A 87 -14.67 3.29 -16.49
C MET A 87 -14.93 3.18 -18.00
N THR A 88 -14.11 2.45 -18.75
CA THR A 88 -14.38 2.15 -20.17
C THR A 88 -15.61 1.25 -20.36
N GLU A 89 -15.94 0.41 -19.36
CA GLU A 89 -17.13 -0.45 -19.35
C GLU A 89 -17.79 -0.44 -17.95
N PRO A 90 -18.39 0.68 -17.53
CA PRO A 90 -18.76 0.91 -16.13
C PRO A 90 -19.84 -0.06 -15.63
N GLU A 91 -20.82 -0.39 -16.46
CA GLU A 91 -21.90 -1.32 -16.09
C GLU A 91 -21.37 -2.74 -15.80
N LYS A 92 -20.35 -3.19 -16.54
CA LYS A 92 -19.74 -4.52 -16.31
C LYS A 92 -18.79 -4.52 -15.12
N ASN A 93 -18.18 -3.38 -14.82
CA ASN A 93 -17.12 -3.25 -13.82
C ASN A 93 -17.59 -2.65 -12.49
N LYS A 94 -18.88 -2.35 -12.34
CA LYS A 94 -19.43 -1.62 -11.19
C LYS A 94 -18.95 -2.15 -9.83
N GLU A 95 -19.12 -3.44 -9.56
CA GLU A 95 -18.72 -4.07 -8.28
C GLU A 95 -17.22 -3.94 -8.00
N LEU A 96 -16.39 -4.13 -9.04
CA LEU A 96 -14.93 -4.01 -8.93
C LEU A 96 -14.51 -2.55 -8.74
N MET A 97 -15.16 -1.62 -9.43
CA MET A 97 -14.93 -0.19 -9.27
C MET A 97 -15.27 0.28 -7.86
N GLU A 98 -16.42 -0.13 -7.31
CA GLU A 98 -16.80 0.20 -5.93
C GLU A 98 -15.79 -0.33 -4.92
N THR A 99 -15.29 -1.56 -5.12
CA THR A 99 -14.27 -2.17 -4.27
C THR A 99 -12.95 -1.39 -4.32
N ILE A 100 -12.43 -1.12 -5.52
CA ILE A 100 -11.16 -0.38 -5.69
C ILE A 100 -11.31 1.07 -5.20
N GLN A 101 -12.47 1.68 -5.40
CA GLN A 101 -12.76 3.03 -4.92
C GLN A 101 -12.68 3.11 -3.40
N LYS A 102 -13.30 2.14 -2.71
CA LYS A 102 -13.24 2.03 -1.25
C LYS A 102 -11.79 1.88 -0.77
N PHE A 103 -11.04 0.93 -1.32
CA PHE A 103 -9.66 0.68 -0.88
C PHE A 103 -8.78 1.88 -1.15
N ARG A 104 -8.94 2.58 -2.28
CA ARG A 104 -8.25 3.85 -2.54
C ARG A 104 -8.54 4.92 -1.49
N ASP A 105 -9.78 5.04 -1.04
CA ASP A 105 -10.10 6.02 0.02
C ASP A 105 -9.45 5.63 1.36
N GLU A 106 -9.43 4.33 1.68
CA GLU A 106 -8.74 3.81 2.86
C GLU A 106 -7.22 4.05 2.78
N GLU A 107 -6.57 3.85 1.61
CA GLU A 107 -5.15 4.18 1.45
C GLU A 107 -4.86 5.67 1.52
N GLN A 108 -5.78 6.51 1.03
CA GLN A 108 -5.65 7.95 1.20
C GLN A 108 -5.75 8.34 2.69
N GLU A 109 -6.63 7.67 3.44
CA GLU A 109 -6.71 7.83 4.89
C GLU A 109 -5.41 7.39 5.58
N HIS A 110 -4.85 6.24 5.21
CA HIS A 110 -3.56 5.76 5.72
C HIS A 110 -2.42 6.76 5.44
N HIS A 111 -2.36 7.30 4.22
CA HIS A 111 -1.42 8.35 3.84
C HIS A 111 -1.57 9.58 4.76
N ASP A 112 -2.79 10.09 4.92
CA ASP A 112 -3.05 11.31 5.68
C ASP A 112 -2.74 11.11 7.17
N HIS A 113 -3.08 9.95 7.74
CA HIS A 113 -2.67 9.56 9.09
C HIS A 113 -1.15 9.52 9.25
N GLY A 114 -0.42 8.99 8.26
CA GLY A 114 1.03 8.98 8.25
C GLY A 114 1.63 10.39 8.26
N MET A 115 1.03 11.32 7.50
CA MET A 115 1.40 12.74 7.50
C MET A 115 1.14 13.38 8.87
N ASP A 116 -0.02 13.14 9.48
CA ASP A 116 -0.38 13.66 10.80
C ASP A 116 0.50 13.10 11.91
N GLN A 117 0.95 11.84 11.78
CA GLN A 117 1.95 11.23 12.65
C GLN A 117 3.38 11.73 12.35
N GLY A 118 3.54 12.73 11.49
CA GLY A 118 4.78 13.45 11.25
C GLY A 118 5.78 12.73 10.37
N ALA A 119 5.33 11.96 9.37
CA ALA A 119 6.18 11.37 8.34
C ALA A 119 7.28 12.31 7.84
N GLU A 120 6.95 13.60 7.60
CA GLU A 120 7.89 14.60 7.10
C GLU A 120 9.04 14.94 8.06
N GLN A 121 8.91 14.56 9.33
CA GLN A 121 9.93 14.74 10.37
C GLN A 121 10.96 13.60 10.35
N ALA A 122 10.78 12.57 9.51
CA ALA A 122 11.75 11.51 9.35
C ALA A 122 13.10 12.06 8.81
N PRO A 123 14.24 11.56 9.33
CA PRO A 123 15.54 11.89 8.76
C PRO A 123 15.58 11.58 7.26
N PHE A 124 16.03 12.54 6.46
CA PHE A 124 16.11 12.41 5.00
C PHE A 124 14.77 12.08 4.31
N TYR A 125 13.64 12.49 4.90
CA TYR A 125 12.28 12.21 4.40
C TYR A 125 12.15 12.24 2.88
N LYS A 126 12.54 13.34 2.22
CA LYS A 126 12.43 13.48 0.77
C LYS A 126 13.15 12.37 0.01
N VAL A 127 14.39 12.06 0.40
CA VAL A 127 15.19 11.02 -0.26
C VAL A 127 14.57 9.64 -0.01
N LEU A 128 14.19 9.35 1.23
CA LEU A 128 13.55 8.10 1.61
C LEU A 128 12.26 7.88 0.81
N SER A 129 11.39 8.89 0.77
CA SER A 129 10.11 8.84 0.08
C SER A 129 10.27 8.64 -1.42
N GLU A 130 11.18 9.36 -2.09
CA GLU A 130 11.39 9.20 -3.53
C GLU A 130 11.94 7.83 -3.89
N VAL A 131 12.86 7.28 -3.09
CA VAL A 131 13.40 5.92 -3.30
C VAL A 131 12.31 4.87 -3.15
N ILE A 132 11.48 4.98 -2.10
CA ILE A 132 10.37 4.05 -1.85
C ILE A 132 9.35 4.14 -2.98
N LYS A 133 8.93 5.34 -3.35
CA LYS A 133 7.98 5.57 -4.45
C LYS A 133 8.49 4.97 -5.75
N PHE A 134 9.76 5.22 -6.09
CA PHE A 134 10.38 4.63 -7.27
C PHE A 134 10.35 3.10 -7.21
N GLY A 135 10.76 2.51 -6.10
CA GLY A 135 10.72 1.06 -5.89
C GLY A 135 9.32 0.46 -6.07
N CYS A 136 8.30 1.06 -5.44
CA CYS A 136 6.91 0.62 -5.55
C CYS A 136 6.40 0.71 -6.99
N LYS A 137 6.66 1.83 -7.70
CA LYS A 137 6.27 2.00 -9.11
C LYS A 137 6.88 0.93 -10.00
N GLN A 138 8.16 0.62 -9.80
CA GLN A 138 8.84 -0.45 -10.54
C GLN A 138 8.29 -1.84 -10.22
N ALA A 139 8.00 -2.14 -8.94
CA ALA A 139 7.40 -3.40 -8.53
C ALA A 139 6.02 -3.62 -9.18
N ILE A 140 5.18 -2.58 -9.19
CA ILE A 140 3.87 -2.60 -9.87
C ILE A 140 4.05 -2.83 -11.38
N ALA A 141 4.96 -2.09 -12.02
CA ALA A 141 5.20 -2.20 -13.47
C ALA A 141 5.64 -3.62 -13.87
N MET A 142 6.57 -4.23 -13.12
CA MET A 142 7.04 -5.59 -13.40
C MET A 142 5.95 -6.64 -13.16
N SER A 143 5.15 -6.47 -12.09
CA SER A 143 4.09 -7.43 -11.72
C SER A 143 2.94 -7.48 -12.72
N LYS A 144 2.76 -6.44 -13.54
CA LYS A 144 1.76 -6.44 -14.64
C LYS A 144 2.17 -7.32 -15.82
N VAL A 145 3.45 -7.66 -15.95
CA VAL A 145 4.02 -8.32 -17.15
C VAL A 145 4.37 -9.79 -16.88
N VAL A 146 4.74 -10.13 -15.65
CA VAL A 146 5.35 -11.43 -15.27
C VAL A 146 4.43 -12.22 -14.35
#